data_AF-A0A484MTR7-F1
#
_entry.id   AF-A0A484MTR7-F1
#
_cell.length_a   1.000
_cell.length_b   1.000
_cell.length_c   1.000
_cell.angle_alpha   90.00
_cell.angle_beta   90.00
_cell.angle_gamma   90.00
#
_symmetry.space_group_name_H-M   'P 1'
#
loop_
_entity.id
_entity.type
_entity.pdbx_description
1 polymer ?
#
loop_
_entity_poly.entity_id
_entity_poly.type
_entity_poly.pdbx_seq_one_letter_code
_entity_poly.pdbx_strand_id
1 'polypeptide(L)'
;MAEPVTRSSIDPQSELYLHPTETPNFSLASQKLNGDNYAQWKRSAEIALSARNKLGFVDGSSKAPEPNSPLLNQWKRCNNLVISWILHSAEPGIASSILYYDTAHEIWEDLDERFSQTNAPRLFQLHKEIITLVQGSDS
;
A
#
# COMPACT_ATOMS: atom_id res chain seq x y z
N MET A 1 -4.68 31.72 34.74
CA MET A 1 -3.85 31.63 33.52
C MET A 1 -3.81 30.16 33.12
N ALA A 2 -4.42 29.79 31.99
CA ALA A 2 -4.34 28.43 31.46
C ALA A 2 -3.07 28.34 30.58
N GLU A 3 -2.24 27.34 30.80
CA GLU A 3 -1.06 27.08 29.97
C GLU A 3 -1.49 26.76 28.52
N PRO A 4 -0.77 27.25 27.51
CA PRO A 4 -1.08 26.92 26.13
C PRO A 4 -0.77 25.43 25.90
N VAL A 5 -1.79 24.68 25.49
CA VAL A 5 -1.64 23.30 25.03
C VAL A 5 -0.65 23.31 23.86
N THR A 6 0.59 22.92 24.11
CA THR A 6 1.59 22.71 23.08
C THR A 6 1.07 21.60 22.17
N ARG A 7 0.57 21.97 20.99
CA ARG A 7 0.40 21.01 19.89
C ARG A 7 1.78 20.39 19.67
N SER A 8 2.00 19.16 20.12
CA SER A 8 3.21 18.42 19.77
C SER A 8 3.22 18.28 18.25
N SER A 9 4.03 19.09 17.57
CA SER A 9 4.19 18.97 16.13
C SER A 9 4.91 17.67 15.85
N ILE A 10 4.27 16.77 15.12
CA ILE A 10 4.91 15.55 14.65
C ILE A 10 6.02 15.94 13.69
N ASP A 11 7.20 15.35 13.87
CA ASP A 11 8.34 15.54 12.98
C ASP A 11 7.92 15.27 11.53
N PRO A 12 8.14 16.20 10.58
CA PRO A 12 7.87 15.97 9.16
C PRO A 12 8.53 14.72 8.56
N GLN A 13 9.62 14.22 9.16
CA GLN A 13 10.28 12.98 8.74
C GLN A 13 9.66 11.73 9.37
N SER A 14 8.71 11.87 10.29
CA SER A 14 8.00 10.75 10.90
C SER A 14 7.06 10.09 9.89
N GLU A 15 6.96 8.77 9.95
CA GLU A 15 5.93 8.01 9.21
C GLU A 15 4.50 8.42 9.62
N LEU A 16 4.33 8.95 10.83
CA LEU A 16 3.07 9.43 11.37
C LEU A 16 2.72 10.86 10.92
N TYR A 17 3.62 11.53 10.21
CA TYR A 17 3.33 12.86 9.67
C TYR A 17 2.36 12.74 8.48
N LEU A 18 1.34 13.59 8.48
CA LEU A 18 0.41 13.73 7.37
C LEU A 18 0.70 15.04 6.66
N HIS A 19 1.19 14.95 5.43
CA HIS A 19 1.47 16.12 4.64
C HIS A 19 0.14 16.76 4.17
N PRO A 20 -0.04 18.09 4.21
CA PRO A 20 -1.32 18.73 3.86
C PRO A 20 -1.84 18.45 2.44
N THR A 21 -0.99 17.97 1.54
CA THR A 21 -1.36 17.60 0.16
C THR A 21 -1.79 16.14 0.02
N GLU A 22 -1.67 15.33 1.07
CA GLU A 22 -2.11 13.95 1.06
C GLU A 22 -3.63 13.89 1.18
N THR A 23 -4.27 13.36 0.15
CA THR A 23 -5.72 13.22 0.09
C THR A 23 -6.12 11.74 0.00
N PRO A 24 -7.30 11.35 0.52
CA PRO A 24 -7.76 9.96 0.44
C PRO A 24 -7.96 9.42 -0.99
N ASN A 25 -8.14 10.30 -1.98
CA ASN A 25 -8.45 9.92 -3.36
C ASN A 25 -7.20 9.67 -4.22
N PHE A 26 -6.02 9.50 -3.60
CA PHE A 26 -4.80 9.18 -4.33
C PHE A 26 -4.76 7.71 -4.75
N SER A 27 -4.38 7.44 -6.00
CA SER A 27 -4.17 6.08 -6.51
C SER A 27 -2.70 5.68 -6.38
N LEU A 28 -2.43 4.52 -5.77
CA LEU A 28 -1.08 3.95 -5.63
C LEU A 28 -0.44 3.52 -6.95
N ALA A 29 -1.25 3.26 -7.98
CA ALA A 29 -0.80 2.84 -9.30
C ALA A 29 -1.65 3.47 -10.40
N SER A 30 -1.09 3.60 -11.61
CA SER A 30 -1.81 4.12 -12.78
C SER A 30 -2.91 3.17 -13.26
N GLN A 31 -2.68 1.86 -13.16
CA GLN A 31 -3.69 0.84 -13.41
C GLN A 31 -4.22 0.32 -12.09
N LYS A 32 -5.54 0.15 -11.99
CA LYS A 32 -6.16 -0.45 -10.82
C LYS A 32 -5.80 -1.93 -10.71
N LEU A 33 -5.68 -2.42 -9.48
CA LEU A 33 -5.50 -3.84 -9.21
C LEU A 33 -6.74 -4.60 -9.72
N ASN A 34 -6.50 -5.57 -10.59
CA ASN A 34 -7.53 -6.44 -11.19
C ASN A 34 -7.26 -7.93 -10.98
N GLY A 35 -6.25 -8.25 -10.15
CA GLY A 35 -5.81 -9.61 -9.84
C GLY A 35 -4.70 -10.12 -10.77
N ASP A 36 -4.82 -9.90 -12.08
CA ASP A 36 -3.82 -10.32 -13.08
C ASP A 36 -2.55 -9.45 -13.04
N ASN A 37 -2.69 -8.16 -12.70
CA ASN A 37 -1.59 -7.21 -12.67
C ASN A 37 -0.92 -7.06 -11.30
N TYR A 38 -1.13 -7.99 -10.37
CA TYR A 38 -0.72 -7.83 -8.97
C TYR A 38 0.77 -7.50 -8.79
N ALA A 39 1.68 -8.20 -9.48
CA ALA A 39 3.12 -7.94 -9.33
C ALA A 39 3.51 -6.50 -9.73
N GLN A 40 2.93 -5.99 -10.83
CA GLN A 40 3.17 -4.63 -11.28
C GLN A 40 2.51 -3.59 -10.35
N TRP A 41 1.29 -3.88 -9.90
CA TRP A 41 0.55 -3.03 -8.97
C TRP A 41 1.28 -2.93 -7.62
N LYS A 42 1.69 -4.08 -7.05
CA LYS A 42 2.43 -4.18 -5.77
C LYS A 42 3.69 -3.33 -5.84
N ARG A 43 4.48 -3.49 -6.90
CA ARG A 43 5.72 -2.72 -7.06
C ARG A 43 5.48 -1.21 -7.18
N SER A 44 4.46 -0.81 -7.93
CA SER A 44 4.09 0.60 -8.08
C SER A 44 3.63 1.20 -6.74
N ALA A 45 2.82 0.46 -6.00
CA ALA A 45 2.31 0.85 -4.69
C ALA A 45 3.43 0.98 -3.65
N GLU A 46 4.37 0.03 -3.58
CA GLU A 46 5.56 0.11 -2.70
C GLU A 46 6.36 1.40 -2.96
N ILE A 47 6.61 1.74 -4.22
CA ILE A 47 7.34 2.95 -4.61
C ILE A 47 6.57 4.20 -4.17
N ALA A 48 5.26 4.25 -4.43
CA ALA A 48 4.42 5.39 -4.09
C ALA A 48 4.31 5.62 -2.57
N LEU A 49 4.24 4.53 -1.79
CA LEU A 49 4.20 4.56 -0.33
C LEU A 49 5.55 4.93 0.27
N SER A 50 6.65 4.38 -0.26
CA SER A 50 8.00 4.73 0.17
C SER A 50 8.30 6.22 -0.04
N ALA A 51 7.92 6.78 -1.20
CA ALA A 51 8.07 8.21 -1.48
C ALA A 51 7.30 9.13 -0.52
N ARG A 52 6.30 8.59 0.21
CA ARG A 52 5.48 9.31 1.20
C ARG A 52 5.82 8.94 2.65
N ASN A 53 6.83 8.11 2.85
CA ASN A 53 7.16 7.55 4.16
C ASN A 53 5.97 6.81 4.82
N LYS A 54 5.28 5.98 4.02
CA LYS A 54 4.09 5.20 4.43
C LYS A 54 4.24 3.70 4.19
N LEU A 55 5.39 3.24 3.70
CA LEU A 55 5.64 1.82 3.42
C LEU A 55 5.49 0.96 4.69
N GLY A 56 5.85 1.50 5.85
CA GLY A 56 5.78 0.79 7.12
C GLY A 56 4.38 0.32 7.52
N PHE A 57 3.33 0.97 7.01
CA PHE A 57 1.93 0.59 7.28
C PHE A 57 1.49 -0.67 6.54
N VAL A 58 2.18 -1.05 5.45
CA VAL A 58 1.83 -2.24 4.66
C VAL A 58 2.79 -3.40 4.90
N ASP A 59 4.07 -3.13 5.21
CA ASP A 59 5.06 -4.18 5.53
C ASP A 59 5.07 -4.61 7.01
N GLY A 60 4.30 -3.92 7.85
CA GLY A 60 4.16 -4.23 9.29
C GLY A 60 5.25 -3.65 10.18
N SER A 61 6.20 -2.89 9.64
CA SER A 61 7.23 -2.20 10.44
C SER A 61 6.67 -1.04 11.26
N SER A 62 5.62 -0.36 10.78
CA SER A 62 4.88 0.66 11.53
C SER A 62 3.78 0.02 12.40
N LYS A 63 4.16 -0.40 13.61
CA LYS A 63 3.25 -1.07 14.54
C LYS A 63 2.28 -0.09 15.19
N ALA A 64 1.04 -0.55 15.38
CA ALA A 64 0.05 0.19 16.14
C ALA A 64 0.59 0.51 17.56
N PRO A 65 0.55 1.78 18.00
CA PRO A 65 0.92 2.14 19.35
C PRO A 65 -0.03 1.53 20.39
N GLU A 66 0.43 1.45 21.64
CA GLU A 66 -0.40 1.02 22.77
C GLU A 66 -1.72 1.83 22.89
N PRO A 67 -2.82 1.24 23.39
CA PRO A 67 -4.13 1.90 23.49
C PRO A 67 -4.14 3.28 24.17
N ASN A 68 -3.23 3.49 25.13
CA ASN A 68 -3.10 4.73 25.90
C ASN A 68 -2.07 5.71 25.32
N SER A 69 -1.45 5.38 24.19
CA SER A 69 -0.43 6.22 23.57
C SER A 69 -1.05 7.48 22.95
N PRO A 70 -0.47 8.67 23.18
CA PRO A 70 -0.91 9.90 22.51
C PRO A 70 -0.76 9.82 20.97
N LEU A 71 0.07 8.91 20.46
CA LEU A 71 0.32 8.72 19.02
C LEU A 71 -0.72 7.82 18.35
N LEU A 72 -1.54 7.09 19.09
CA LEU A 72 -2.49 6.12 18.52
C LEU A 72 -3.45 6.76 17.53
N ASN A 73 -4.02 7.92 17.88
CA ASN A 73 -4.95 8.63 17.00
C ASN A 73 -4.27 9.08 15.70
N GLN A 74 -3.00 9.47 15.77
CA GLN A 74 -2.26 9.81 14.57
C GLN A 74 -1.98 8.59 13.71
N TRP A 75 -1.48 7.51 14.32
CA TRP A 75 -1.24 6.25 13.61
C TRP A 75 -2.49 5.76 12.89
N LYS A 76 -3.66 5.79 13.56
CA LYS A 76 -4.95 5.44 12.95
C LYS A 76 -5.29 6.30 11.74
N ARG A 77 -4.99 7.60 11.77
CA ARG A 77 -5.22 8.49 10.62
C ARG A 77 -4.32 8.12 9.44
N CYS A 78 -3.04 7.86 9.68
CA CYS A 78 -2.11 7.43 8.64
C CYS A 78 -2.48 6.05 8.07
N ASN A 79 -2.82 5.09 8.93
CA ASN A 79 -3.32 3.78 8.53
C ASN A 79 -4.57 3.91 7.63
N ASN A 80 -5.58 4.66 8.06
CA ASN A 80 -6.81 4.83 7.28
C ASN A 80 -6.57 5.55 5.95
N LEU A 81 -5.60 6.45 5.90
CA LEU A 81 -5.19 7.09 4.67
C LEU A 81 -4.56 6.08 3.69
N VAL A 82 -3.67 5.21 4.18
CA VAL A 82 -3.10 4.13 3.36
C VAL A 82 -4.18 3.16 2.89
N ILE A 83 -5.12 2.76 3.76
CA ILE A 83 -6.30 1.96 3.38
C ILE A 83 -7.06 2.64 2.24
N SER A 84 -7.35 3.94 2.35
CA SER A 84 -8.08 4.68 1.31
C SER A 84 -7.36 4.67 -0.04
N TRP A 85 -6.03 4.76 -0.05
CA TRP A 85 -5.23 4.69 -1.27
C TRP A 85 -5.26 3.30 -1.90
N ILE A 86 -5.19 2.24 -1.07
CA ILE A 86 -5.32 0.86 -1.54
C ILE A 86 -6.70 0.67 -2.19
N LEU A 87 -7.77 1.05 -1.49
CA LEU A 87 -9.15 0.96 -1.99
C LEU A 87 -9.34 1.71 -3.32
N HIS A 88 -8.81 2.93 -3.42
CA HIS A 88 -8.94 3.72 -4.64
C HIS A 88 -8.16 3.12 -5.82
N SER A 89 -7.06 2.45 -5.53
CA SER A 89 -6.19 1.79 -6.50
C SER A 89 -6.60 0.36 -6.86
N ALA A 90 -7.73 -0.14 -6.34
CA ALA A 90 -8.27 -1.47 -6.66
C ALA A 90 -9.57 -1.37 -7.48
N GLU A 91 -9.84 -2.36 -8.31
CA GLU A 91 -11.13 -2.49 -8.97
C GLU A 91 -12.26 -2.72 -7.95
N PRO A 92 -13.51 -2.29 -8.24
CA PRO A 92 -14.61 -2.30 -7.26
C PRO A 92 -14.85 -3.65 -6.58
N GLY A 93 -14.70 -4.76 -7.31
CA GLY A 93 -14.86 -6.10 -6.74
C GLY A 93 -13.79 -6.44 -5.70
N ILE A 94 -12.53 -6.08 -5.97
CA ILE A 94 -11.42 -6.29 -5.04
C ILE A 94 -11.55 -5.31 -3.87
N ALA A 95 -11.79 -4.02 -4.14
CA ALA A 95 -11.98 -3.01 -3.10
C ALA A 95 -13.10 -3.39 -2.11
N SER A 96 -14.21 -3.93 -2.59
CA SER A 96 -15.31 -4.40 -1.73
C SER A 96 -14.89 -5.55 -0.82
N SER A 97 -14.01 -6.45 -1.30
CA SER A 97 -13.53 -7.60 -0.53
C SER A 97 -12.58 -7.21 0.61
N ILE A 98 -11.92 -6.06 0.52
CA ILE A 98 -10.92 -5.61 1.50
C ILE A 98 -11.41 -4.43 2.37
N LEU A 99 -12.65 -3.98 2.20
CA LEU A 99 -13.18 -2.76 2.82
C LEU A 99 -13.24 -2.81 4.36
N TYR A 100 -13.41 -3.99 4.93
CA TYR A 100 -13.69 -4.18 6.36
C TYR A 100 -12.47 -4.58 7.20
N TYR A 101 -11.27 -4.60 6.61
CA TYR A 101 -10.03 -4.79 7.37
C TYR A 101 -9.70 -3.53 8.18
N ASP A 102 -9.18 -3.73 9.39
CA ASP A 102 -8.87 -2.64 10.32
C ASP A 102 -7.54 -1.97 9.98
N THR A 103 -6.59 -2.71 9.39
CA THR A 103 -5.26 -2.22 9.09
C THR A 103 -4.88 -2.36 7.61
N ALA A 104 -4.06 -1.42 7.14
CA ALA A 104 -3.48 -1.50 5.79
C ALA A 104 -2.58 -2.74 5.64
N HIS A 105 -1.97 -3.20 6.72
CA HIS A 105 -1.13 -4.40 6.73
C HIS A 105 -1.95 -5.67 6.46
N GLU A 106 -3.08 -5.86 7.15
CA GLU A 106 -3.96 -7.01 6.92
C GLU A 106 -4.49 -7.05 5.48
N ILE A 107 -4.88 -5.88 4.92
CA ILE A 107 -5.25 -5.77 3.51
C ILE A 107 -4.09 -6.22 2.61
N TRP A 108 -2.87 -5.77 2.92
CA TRP A 108 -1.70 -6.07 2.12
C TRP A 108 -1.37 -7.56 2.11
N GLU A 109 -1.46 -8.22 3.27
CA GLU A 109 -1.28 -9.67 3.41
C GLU A 109 -2.35 -10.46 2.65
N ASP A 110 -3.63 -10.10 2.78
CA ASP A 110 -4.73 -10.74 2.03
C ASP A 110 -4.51 -10.67 0.51
N LEU A 111 -4.14 -9.49 0.01
CA LEU A 111 -3.87 -9.30 -1.42
C LEU A 111 -2.64 -10.11 -1.88
N ASP A 112 -1.59 -10.19 -1.05
CA ASP A 112 -0.41 -10.99 -1.37
C ASP A 112 -0.73 -12.48 -1.40
N GLU A 113 -1.44 -13.00 -0.40
CA GLU A 113 -1.85 -14.40 -0.36
C GLU A 113 -2.69 -14.78 -1.59
N ARG A 114 -3.68 -13.94 -1.94
CA ARG A 114 -4.61 -14.20 -3.04
C ARG A 114 -3.97 -14.14 -4.43
N PHE A 115 -3.06 -13.20 -4.66
CA PHE A 115 -2.62 -12.85 -6.01
C PHE A 115 -1.13 -13.10 -6.29
N SER A 116 -0.29 -13.38 -5.28
CA SER A 116 1.12 -13.72 -5.50
C SER A 116 1.29 -15.07 -6.18
N GLN A 117 0.56 -16.09 -5.73
CA GLN A 117 0.69 -17.46 -6.23
C GLN A 117 0.11 -17.64 -7.64
N THR A 118 -1.03 -17.00 -7.92
CA THR A 118 -1.69 -17.07 -9.24
C THR A 118 -0.82 -16.47 -10.35
N ASN A 119 -0.03 -15.45 -10.03
CA ASN A 119 0.76 -14.72 -11.02
C ASN A 119 2.18 -15.27 -11.24
N ALA A 120 2.76 -16.00 -10.28
CA ALA A 120 4.13 -16.51 -10.41
C ALA A 120 4.33 -17.49 -11.59
N PRO A 121 3.47 -18.51 -11.81
CA PRO A 121 3.60 -19.40 -12.97
C PRO A 121 3.37 -18.67 -14.30
N ARG A 122 2.42 -17.72 -14.34
CA ARG A 122 2.07 -16.95 -15.55
C ARG A 122 3.21 -16.02 -15.95
N LEU A 123 3.84 -15.35 -15.00
CA LEU A 123 5.02 -14.52 -15.24
C LEU A 123 6.20 -15.35 -15.75
N PHE A 124 6.43 -16.52 -15.15
CA PHE A 124 7.48 -17.43 -15.62
C PHE A 124 7.24 -17.94 -17.05
N GLN A 125 5.99 -18.30 -17.38
CA GLN A 125 5.58 -18.69 -18.73
C GLN A 125 5.84 -17.57 -19.74
N LEU A 126 5.42 -16.34 -19.44
CA LEU A 126 5.63 -15.17 -20.30
C LEU A 126 7.13 -14.87 -20.51
N HIS A 127 7.94 -14.95 -19.45
CA HIS A 127 9.39 -14.80 -19.59
C HIS A 127 10.01 -15.88 -20.48
N LYS A 128 9.57 -17.14 -20.35
CA LYS A 128 10.05 -18.23 -21.20
C LYS A 128 9.68 -17.99 -22.66
N GLU A 129 8.44 -17.57 -22.94
CA GLU A 129 7.97 -17.26 -24.30
C GLU A 129 8.79 -16.13 -24.93
N ILE A 130 9.06 -15.04 -24.20
CA ILE A 130 9.91 -13.94 -24.67
C ILE A 130 11.32 -14.45 -25.02
N ILE A 131 11.93 -15.25 -24.15
CA ILE A 131 13.27 -15.82 -24.39
C ILE A 131 13.26 -16.71 -25.64
N THR A 132 12.25 -17.55 -25.82
CA THR A 132 12.14 -18.41 -27.01
C THR A 132 11.88 -17.63 -28.30
N LEU A 133 11.13 -16.54 -28.25
CA LEU A 133 10.87 -15.67 -29.41
C LEU A 133 12.14 -14.92 -29.85
N VAL A 134 12.94 -14.45 -28.89
CA VAL A 134 14.22 -13.80 -29.19
C VAL A 134 15.21 -14.79 -29.80
N GLN A 135 15.28 -16.04 -29.32
CA GLN A 135 16.18 -17.05 -29.90
C GLN A 135 15.75 -17.61 -31.26
N GLY A 136 14.45 -17.60 -31.57
CA GLY A 136 13.94 -18.05 -32.88
C GLY A 136 14.15 -17.05 -34.02
N SER A 137 14.67 -15.86 -33.71
CA SER A 137 14.90 -14.76 -34.68
C SER A 137 16.33 -14.72 -35.23
N ASP A 138 17.24 -15.55 -34.68
CA ASP A 138 18.66 -15.63 -35.05
C ASP A 138 19.00 -16.94 -35.82
N SER A 139 18.07 -17.47 -36.62
CA SER A 139 18.30 -18.66 -37.46
C SER A 139 18.00 -18.41 -38.94
#